data_AF-A0A1I7XVD9-F1
#
_entry.id   AF-A0A1I7XVD9-F1
#
_cell.length_a   1.000
_cell.length_b   1.000
_cell.length_c   1.000
_cell.angle_alpha   90.00
_cell.angle_beta   90.00
_cell.angle_gamma   90.00
#
_symmetry.space_group_name_H-M   'P 1'
#
loop_
_entity.id
_entity.type
_entity.pdbx_description
1 polymer ?
#
loop_
_entity_poly.entity_id
_entity_poly.type
_entity_poly.pdbx_seq_one_letter_code
_entity_poly.pdbx_strand_id
1 'polypeptide(L)'
;MFPVRVAVETVRAQHCLTCAHDGHILIDTYAIVSGATVLSQLVDTVLSALGHPQLAVNARGLVQVNNWKALPFEQITDNQEDTVHTLFKDISGHITLRILTKPSTSDSASTQCITDLKQRLLKTAISKNPQILNSVDNQQIKDLITQIIAGDDPTILNHEQINAINEWLETLDQGDERRR
;
A
#
# COMPACT_ATOMS: atom_id res chain seq x y z
N MET A 1 -7.68 -17.32 -23.93
CA MET A 1 -7.45 -16.80 -22.56
C MET A 1 -6.42 -17.67 -21.89
N PHE A 2 -5.49 -17.09 -21.14
CA PHE A 2 -4.44 -17.84 -20.46
C PHE A 2 -4.29 -17.32 -19.01
N PRO A 3 -4.20 -18.22 -18.02
CA PRO A 3 -4.01 -17.82 -16.62
C PRO A 3 -2.55 -17.42 -16.41
N VAL A 4 -2.34 -16.30 -15.71
CA VAL A 4 -1.01 -15.81 -15.32
C VAL A 4 -1.01 -15.59 -13.83
N ARG A 5 0.03 -16.07 -13.15
CA ARG A 5 0.27 -15.67 -11.76
C ARG A 5 0.77 -14.22 -11.75
N VAL A 6 0.11 -13.37 -10.98
CA VAL A 6 0.40 -11.95 -10.89
C VAL A 6 0.71 -11.61 -9.44
N ALA A 7 1.89 -11.04 -9.22
CA ALA A 7 2.26 -10.43 -7.96
C ALA A 7 2.35 -8.91 -8.15
N VAL A 8 1.46 -8.16 -7.52
CA VAL A 8 1.50 -6.70 -7.48
C VAL A 8 2.25 -6.28 -6.23
N GLU A 9 3.28 -5.48 -6.42
CA GLU A 9 4.17 -4.99 -5.39
C GLU A 9 4.16 -3.46 -5.38
N THR A 10 4.39 -2.88 -4.21
CA THR A 10 4.53 -1.44 -4.04
C THR A 10 5.92 -1.08 -3.54
N VAL A 11 6.51 -0.06 -4.15
CA VAL A 11 7.77 0.53 -3.70
C VAL A 11 7.50 1.76 -2.85
N ARG A 12 8.25 1.91 -1.75
CA ARG A 12 8.17 3.10 -0.90
C ARG A 12 8.40 4.37 -1.73
N ALA A 13 7.72 5.46 -1.39
CA ALA A 13 7.80 6.72 -2.12
C ALA A 13 9.25 7.24 -2.33
N GLN A 14 10.14 6.92 -1.38
CA GLN A 14 11.57 7.29 -1.39
C GLN A 14 12.44 6.42 -2.31
N HIS A 15 11.95 5.29 -2.81
CA HIS A 15 12.67 4.41 -3.75
C HIS A 15 12.25 4.70 -5.20
N CYS A 16 13.19 4.51 -6.14
CA CYS A 16 12.95 4.71 -7.57
C CYS A 16 12.43 3.42 -8.22
N LEU A 17 11.40 3.54 -9.05
CA LEU A 17 10.82 2.42 -9.81
C LEU A 17 11.82 1.75 -10.77
N THR A 18 12.83 2.48 -11.24
CA THR A 18 13.84 1.95 -12.15
C THR A 18 14.96 1.19 -11.44
N CYS A 19 15.29 1.54 -10.18
CA CYS A 19 16.33 0.87 -9.40
C CYS A 19 15.81 -0.21 -8.45
N ALA A 20 14.53 -0.15 -8.07
CA ALA A 20 13.91 -1.15 -7.23
C ALA A 20 13.67 -2.45 -8.01
N HIS A 21 14.10 -3.56 -7.41
CA HIS A 21 13.91 -4.91 -7.94
C HIS A 21 12.92 -5.73 -7.11
N ASP A 22 12.50 -5.18 -5.97
CA ASP A 22 11.62 -5.82 -5.01
C ASP A 22 10.79 -4.75 -4.30
N GLY A 23 9.53 -5.08 -4.02
CA GLY A 23 8.61 -4.21 -3.30
C GLY A 23 7.84 -4.97 -2.22
N HIS A 24 6.98 -4.26 -1.50
CA HIS A 24 6.05 -4.92 -0.58
C HIS A 24 4.91 -5.54 -1.40
N ILE A 25 4.69 -6.85 -1.26
CA ILE A 25 3.60 -7.54 -1.95
C ILE A 25 2.26 -6.98 -1.44
N LEU A 26 1.44 -6.47 -2.33
CA LEU A 26 0.07 -6.05 -2.07
C LEU A 26 -0.92 -7.15 -2.44
N ILE A 27 -0.67 -7.81 -3.58
CA ILE A 27 -1.58 -8.81 -4.16
C ILE A 27 -0.73 -9.91 -4.76
N ASP A 28 -1.04 -11.17 -4.45
CA ASP A 28 -0.51 -12.35 -5.15
C ASP A 28 -1.71 -13.21 -5.54
N THR A 29 -2.07 -13.19 -6.82
CA THR A 29 -3.28 -13.85 -7.34
C THR A 29 -3.09 -14.29 -8.79
N TYR A 30 -4.09 -14.94 -9.37
CA TYR A 30 -4.10 -15.31 -10.78
C TYR A 30 -5.04 -14.40 -11.57
N ALA A 31 -4.57 -13.88 -12.70
CA ALA A 31 -5.37 -13.12 -13.64
C ALA A 31 -5.55 -13.90 -14.94
N ILE A 32 -6.74 -13.81 -15.53
CA ILE A 32 -7.04 -14.40 -16.83
C ILE A 32 -6.87 -13.31 -17.89
N VAL A 33 -5.89 -13.47 -18.78
CA VAL A 33 -5.60 -12.48 -19.81
C VAL A 33 -5.93 -13.05 -21.19
N SER A 34 -6.31 -12.19 -22.14
CA SER A 34 -6.50 -12.61 -23.52
C SER A 34 -5.15 -12.92 -24.18
N GLY A 35 -5.10 -13.96 -25.01
CA GLY A 35 -3.89 -14.27 -25.77
C GLY A 35 -3.59 -13.20 -26.84
N ALA A 36 -4.60 -12.44 -27.25
CA ALA A 36 -4.47 -11.35 -28.21
C ALA A 36 -3.97 -10.03 -27.58
N THR A 37 -3.82 -9.97 -26.26
CA THR A 37 -3.28 -8.79 -25.58
C THR A 37 -1.81 -8.61 -25.97
N VAL A 38 -1.44 -7.38 -26.34
CA VAL A 38 -0.04 -7.01 -26.63
C VAL A 38 0.75 -6.83 -25.34
N LEU A 39 2.06 -7.04 -25.38
CA LEU A 39 2.92 -6.98 -24.19
C LEU A 39 2.84 -5.62 -23.48
N SER A 40 2.85 -4.53 -24.24
CA SER A 40 2.76 -3.16 -23.71
C SER A 40 1.48 -2.91 -22.89
N GLN A 41 0.37 -3.53 -23.28
CA GLN A 41 -0.94 -3.37 -22.62
C GLN A 41 -1.20 -4.45 -21.55
N LEU A 42 -0.29 -5.40 -21.37
CA LEU A 42 -0.47 -6.52 -20.45
C LEU A 42 -0.68 -6.01 -19.01
N VAL A 43 0.16 -5.09 -18.56
CA VAL A 43 0.12 -4.55 -17.18
C VAL A 43 -1.20 -3.81 -16.95
N ASP A 44 -1.61 -2.95 -17.88
CA ASP A 44 -2.86 -2.19 -17.80
C ASP A 44 -4.07 -3.10 -17.76
N THR A 45 -4.10 -4.12 -18.64
CA THR A 45 -5.18 -5.09 -18.73
C THR A 45 -5.31 -5.89 -17.43
N VAL A 46 -4.18 -6.35 -16.89
CA VAL A 46 -4.14 -7.11 -15.64
C VAL A 46 -4.58 -6.26 -14.46
N LEU A 47 -4.03 -5.05 -14.30
CA LEU A 47 -4.41 -4.16 -13.21
C LEU A 47 -5.88 -3.74 -13.30
N SER A 48 -6.40 -3.53 -14.51
CA SER A 48 -7.82 -3.26 -14.72
C SER A 48 -8.68 -4.47 -14.33
N ALA A 49 -8.27 -5.69 -14.68
CA ALA A 49 -8.97 -6.91 -14.28
C ALA A 49 -8.93 -7.15 -12.76
N LEU A 50 -7.88 -6.69 -12.08
CA LEU A 50 -7.75 -6.72 -10.62
C LEU A 50 -8.50 -5.57 -9.91
N GLY A 51 -9.10 -4.64 -10.65
CA GLY A 51 -9.84 -3.50 -10.08
C GLY A 51 -8.96 -2.33 -9.62
N HIS A 52 -7.71 -2.26 -10.08
CA HIS A 52 -6.75 -1.21 -9.74
C HIS A 52 -6.17 -0.45 -10.96
N PRO A 53 -7.01 0.09 -11.87
CA PRO A 53 -6.54 0.81 -13.06
C PRO A 53 -5.71 2.07 -12.70
N GLN A 54 -5.90 2.66 -11.52
CA GLN A 54 -5.15 3.82 -11.05
C GLN A 54 -3.65 3.54 -10.84
N LEU A 55 -3.28 2.29 -10.58
CA LEU A 55 -1.88 1.91 -10.38
C LEU A 55 -1.11 1.76 -11.69
N ALA A 56 -1.82 1.58 -12.81
CA ALA A 56 -1.25 1.31 -14.13
C ALA A 56 -0.34 2.45 -14.62
N VAL A 57 -0.72 3.70 -14.32
CA VAL A 57 0.02 4.91 -14.75
C VAL A 57 1.46 4.95 -14.22
N ASN A 58 1.69 4.41 -13.03
CA ASN A 58 3.01 4.35 -12.38
C ASN A 58 3.42 2.90 -12.09
N ALA A 59 3.06 1.99 -13.00
CA ALA A 59 3.41 0.58 -12.93
C ALA A 59 4.59 0.24 -13.85
N ARG A 60 5.40 -0.71 -13.42
CA ARG A 60 6.46 -1.34 -14.19
C ARG A 60 6.24 -2.84 -14.18
N GLY A 61 6.09 -3.42 -15.37
CA GLY A 61 5.99 -4.86 -15.55
C GLY A 61 7.37 -5.54 -15.57
N LEU A 62 7.49 -6.61 -14.80
CA LEU A 62 8.62 -7.52 -14.78
C LEU A 62 8.09 -8.95 -14.93
N VAL A 63 8.83 -9.81 -15.60
CA VAL A 63 8.51 -11.24 -15.67
C VAL A 63 9.57 -12.02 -14.93
N GLN A 64 9.12 -12.83 -13.98
CA GLN A 64 9.95 -13.76 -13.27
C GLN A 64 9.66 -15.17 -13.79
N VAL A 65 10.70 -15.86 -14.29
CA VAL A 65 10.60 -17.27 -14.70
C VAL A 65 11.07 -18.14 -13.54
N ASN A 66 10.17 -18.92 -12.94
CA ASN A 66 10.42 -19.72 -11.74
C ASN A 66 11.13 -18.91 -10.62
N ASN A 67 12.30 -19.35 -10.18
CA ASN A 67 13.10 -18.70 -9.12
C ASN A 67 14.18 -17.76 -9.67
N TRP A 68 14.08 -17.36 -10.94
CA TRP A 68 15.06 -16.43 -11.55
C TRP A 68 14.79 -14.99 -11.13
N LYS A 69 15.78 -14.13 -11.39
CA LYS A 69 15.60 -12.68 -11.23
C LYS A 69 14.50 -12.19 -12.17
N ALA A 70 13.62 -11.34 -11.66
CA ALA A 70 12.57 -10.72 -12.48
C ALA A 70 13.20 -9.79 -13.52
N LEU A 71 12.79 -9.94 -14.79
CA LEU A 71 13.35 -9.22 -15.93
C LEU A 71 12.30 -8.24 -16.49
N PRO A 72 12.69 -7.01 -16.88
CA PRO A 72 11.80 -6.09 -17.57
C PRO A 72 11.47 -6.59 -18.98
N PHE A 73 10.33 -6.16 -19.51
CA PHE A 73 9.87 -6.56 -20.85
C PHE A 73 10.88 -6.27 -21.96
N GLU A 74 11.64 -5.18 -21.84
CA GLU A 74 12.72 -4.80 -22.76
C GLU A 74 13.84 -5.85 -22.86
N GLN A 75 14.04 -6.68 -21.84
CA GLN A 75 15.04 -7.76 -21.86
C GLN A 75 14.48 -9.08 -22.40
N ILE A 76 13.16 -9.16 -22.58
CA ILE A 76 12.47 -10.37 -23.07
C ILE A 76 12.28 -10.28 -24.58
N THR A 77 11.86 -9.11 -25.08
CA THR A 77 11.66 -8.86 -26.50
C THR A 77 12.00 -7.42 -26.84
N ASP A 78 12.61 -7.25 -28.01
CA ASP A 78 12.82 -5.93 -28.62
C ASP A 78 11.52 -5.38 -29.24
N ASN A 79 10.52 -6.23 -29.45
CA ASN A 79 9.22 -5.87 -30.04
C ASN A 79 8.09 -5.95 -29.00
N GLN A 80 7.74 -4.81 -28.40
CA GLN A 80 6.66 -4.72 -27.41
C GLN A 80 5.25 -4.81 -28.01
N GLU A 81 5.12 -4.84 -29.33
CA GLU A 81 3.85 -5.06 -30.04
C GLU A 81 3.52 -6.54 -30.20
N ASP A 82 4.44 -7.44 -29.84
CA ASP A 82 4.18 -8.87 -29.86
C ASP A 82 3.09 -9.25 -28.86
N THR A 83 2.29 -10.25 -29.25
CA THR A 83 1.23 -10.75 -28.39
C THR A 83 1.79 -11.60 -27.26
N VAL A 84 1.15 -11.49 -26.11
CA VAL A 84 1.51 -12.25 -24.91
C VAL A 84 1.33 -13.76 -25.15
N HIS A 85 0.45 -14.17 -26.07
CA HIS A 85 0.38 -15.56 -26.51
C HIS A 85 1.66 -16.02 -27.20
N THR A 86 2.21 -15.25 -28.14
CA THR A 86 3.43 -15.65 -28.85
C THR A 86 4.62 -15.79 -27.90
N LEU A 87 4.72 -14.90 -26.92
CA LEU A 87 5.87 -14.85 -26.00
C LEU A 87 5.79 -15.85 -24.84
N PHE A 88 4.58 -16.05 -24.27
CA PHE A 88 4.44 -16.75 -22.99
C PHE A 88 3.64 -18.05 -23.04
N LYS A 89 3.09 -18.44 -24.19
CA LYS A 89 2.26 -19.67 -24.30
C LYS A 89 2.95 -20.90 -23.71
N ASP A 90 4.21 -21.14 -24.10
CA ASP A 90 4.94 -22.35 -23.73
C ASP A 90 5.49 -22.32 -22.30
N ILE A 91 5.64 -21.13 -21.72
CA ILE A 91 6.21 -20.93 -20.37
C ILE A 91 5.19 -20.44 -19.35
N SER A 92 3.91 -20.32 -19.72
CA SER A 92 2.84 -19.72 -18.91
C SER A 92 2.71 -20.32 -17.50
N GLY A 93 2.94 -21.63 -17.35
CA GLY A 93 2.90 -22.32 -16.04
C GLY A 93 4.11 -22.05 -15.14
N HIS A 94 5.18 -21.46 -15.68
CA HIS A 94 6.43 -21.20 -15.00
C HIS A 94 6.72 -19.71 -14.81
N ILE A 95 5.89 -18.83 -15.37
CA ILE A 95 6.06 -17.38 -15.23
C ILE A 95 5.20 -16.82 -14.11
N THR A 96 5.75 -15.81 -13.46
CA THR A 96 5.03 -14.91 -12.57
C THR A 96 5.22 -13.49 -13.10
N LEU A 97 4.12 -12.82 -13.41
CA LEU A 97 4.12 -11.41 -13.77
C LEU A 97 4.22 -10.60 -12.48
N ARG A 98 5.37 -9.95 -12.28
CA ARG A 98 5.60 -9.03 -11.17
C ARG A 98 5.33 -7.61 -11.63
N ILE A 99 4.42 -6.93 -10.96
CA ILE A 99 4.05 -5.55 -11.27
C ILE A 99 4.50 -4.68 -10.12
N LEU A 100 5.56 -3.91 -10.35
CA LEU A 100 6.01 -2.90 -9.39
C LEU A 100 5.22 -1.62 -9.62
N THR A 101 4.46 -1.21 -8.63
CA THR A 101 3.67 0.02 -8.66
C THR A 101 4.29 1.03 -7.71
N LYS A 102 4.28 2.31 -8.10
CA LYS A 102 4.50 3.40 -7.17
C LYS A 102 3.16 4.05 -6.91
N PRO A 103 2.76 4.27 -5.65
CA PRO A 103 1.58 5.07 -5.38
C PRO A 103 1.82 6.44 -6.03
N SER A 104 0.94 6.82 -6.95
CA SER A 104 0.96 8.11 -7.60
C SER A 104 1.07 9.19 -6.52
N THR A 105 1.81 10.27 -6.78
CA THR A 105 1.94 11.38 -5.83
C THR A 105 0.58 11.95 -5.42
N SER A 106 -0.49 11.72 -6.18
CA SER A 106 -1.88 12.01 -5.81
C SER A 106 -2.44 11.11 -4.70
N ASP A 107 -2.09 9.82 -4.66
CA ASP A 107 -2.53 8.88 -3.62
C ASP A 107 -1.63 8.94 -2.38
N SER A 108 -0.35 9.26 -2.57
CA SER A 108 0.57 9.58 -1.48
C SER A 108 0.25 10.94 -0.86
N ALA A 109 -0.10 11.95 -1.67
CA ALA A 109 -0.52 13.25 -1.17
C ALA A 109 -1.92 13.20 -0.55
N SER A 110 -2.84 12.36 -1.02
CA SER A 110 -4.15 12.23 -0.38
C SER A 110 -4.09 11.40 0.90
N THR A 111 -3.29 10.33 0.99
CA THR A 111 -3.03 9.67 2.27
C THR A 111 -2.24 10.56 3.24
N GLN A 112 -1.21 11.28 2.79
CA GLN A 112 -0.52 12.28 3.62
C GLN A 112 -1.41 13.46 3.99
N CYS A 113 -2.29 13.93 3.10
CA CYS A 113 -3.25 15.00 3.38
C CYS A 113 -4.35 14.52 4.34
N ILE A 114 -4.82 13.29 4.23
CA ILE A 114 -5.77 12.70 5.17
C ILE A 114 -5.10 12.52 6.53
N THR A 115 -3.83 12.09 6.58
CA THR A 115 -3.06 12.01 7.83
C THR A 115 -2.87 13.40 8.45
N ASP A 116 -2.47 14.41 7.66
CA ASP A 116 -2.33 15.79 8.10
C ASP A 116 -3.67 16.39 8.56
N LEU A 117 -4.77 16.10 7.85
CA LEU A 117 -6.12 16.52 8.22
C LEU A 117 -6.57 15.84 9.52
N LYS A 118 -6.34 14.53 9.67
CA LYS A 118 -6.61 13.79 10.92
C LYS A 118 -5.81 14.38 12.07
N GLN A 119 -4.52 14.65 11.88
CA GLN A 119 -3.67 15.28 12.89
C GLN A 119 -4.16 16.69 13.26
N ARG A 120 -4.55 17.52 12.29
CA ARG A 120 -5.12 18.85 12.55
C ARG A 120 -6.45 18.78 13.28
N LEU A 121 -7.34 17.86 12.90
CA LEU A 121 -8.62 17.66 13.58
C LEU A 121 -8.41 17.18 15.02
N LEU A 122 -7.53 16.20 15.22
CA LEU A 122 -7.16 15.68 16.54
C LEU A 122 -6.56 16.78 17.42
N LYS A 123 -5.58 17.53 16.89
CA LYS A 123 -4.94 18.66 17.59
C LYS A 123 -5.95 19.74 17.95
N THR A 124 -6.87 20.07 17.03
CA THR A 124 -7.91 21.07 17.26
C THR A 124 -8.92 20.61 18.31
N ALA A 125 -9.34 19.34 18.26
CA ALA A 125 -10.28 18.74 19.21
C ALA A 125 -9.71 18.71 20.63
N ILE A 126 -8.43 18.32 20.77
CA ILE A 126 -7.75 18.26 22.07
C ILE A 126 -7.43 19.65 22.61
N SER A 127 -7.06 20.60 21.75
CA SER A 127 -6.90 22.01 22.15
C SER A 127 -8.21 22.63 22.64
N LYS A 128 -9.35 22.20 22.10
CA LYS A 128 -10.69 22.65 22.51
C LYS A 128 -11.14 21.97 23.81
N ASN A 129 -10.69 20.73 24.07
CA ASN A 129 -11.07 19.93 25.23
C ASN A 129 -9.84 19.43 26.01
N PRO A 130 -9.12 20.32 26.73
CA PRO A 130 -7.93 19.96 27.49
C PRO A 130 -8.20 18.98 28.65
N GLN A 131 -9.48 18.81 29.03
CA GLN A 131 -9.86 17.86 30.08
C GLN A 131 -9.69 16.39 29.66
N ILE A 132 -9.67 16.10 28.35
CA ILE A 132 -9.43 14.74 27.83
C ILE A 132 -8.04 14.26 28.24
N LEU A 133 -7.00 15.07 28.04
CA LEU A 133 -5.62 14.73 28.46
C LEU A 133 -5.41 14.73 29.98
N ASN A 134 -6.34 15.30 30.74
CA ASN A 134 -6.28 15.29 32.21
C ASN A 134 -6.92 14.04 32.82
N SER A 135 -7.69 13.28 32.04
CA SER A 135 -8.22 11.97 32.45
C SER A 135 -7.22 10.83 32.28
N VAL A 136 -6.07 11.11 31.64
CA VAL A 136 -4.96 10.15 31.54
C VAL A 136 -4.12 10.25 32.81
N ASP A 137 -4.24 9.26 33.69
CA ASP A 137 -3.47 9.22 34.95
C ASP A 137 -2.00 8.86 34.74
N ASN A 138 -1.68 8.17 33.63
CA ASN A 138 -0.33 7.73 33.33
C ASN A 138 0.43 8.76 32.49
N GLN A 139 1.42 9.42 33.10
CA GLN A 139 2.25 10.44 32.46
C GLN A 139 2.96 9.95 31.20
N GLN A 140 3.41 8.68 31.17
CA GLN A 140 4.06 8.13 29.98
C GLN A 140 3.09 7.97 28.80
N ILE A 141 1.84 7.59 29.08
CA ILE A 141 0.79 7.48 28.07
C ILE A 141 0.41 8.88 27.59
N LYS A 142 0.35 9.87 28.49
CA LYS A 142 0.08 11.27 28.16
C LYS A 142 1.14 11.86 27.23
N ASP A 143 2.41 11.61 27.50
CA ASP A 143 3.52 12.08 26.66
C ASP A 143 3.49 11.39 25.28
N LEU A 144 3.16 10.10 25.25
CA LEU A 144 3.05 9.31 24.03
C LEU A 144 1.86 9.73 23.16
N ILE A 145 0.70 9.99 23.75
CA ILE A 145 -0.46 10.59 23.07
C ILE A 145 -0.08 11.98 22.54
N THR A 146 0.64 12.80 23.31
CA THR A 146 1.11 14.13 22.89
C THR A 146 2.06 14.05 21.70
N GLN A 147 2.94 13.03 21.68
CA GLN A 147 3.84 12.76 20.57
C GLN A 147 3.09 12.33 19.30
N ILE A 148 2.09 11.44 19.44
CA ILE A 148 1.20 11.02 18.34
C ILE A 148 0.42 12.21 17.77
N ILE A 149 -0.07 13.11 18.63
CA ILE A 149 -0.80 14.33 18.23
C ILE A 149 0.12 15.33 17.51
N ALA A 150 1.39 15.40 17.92
CA ALA A 150 2.41 16.23 17.26
C ALA A 150 2.81 15.70 15.87
N GLY A 151 2.36 14.50 15.52
CA GLY A 151 2.61 13.85 14.24
C GLY A 151 3.97 13.16 14.15
N ASP A 152 4.57 12.89 15.30
CA ASP A 152 5.81 12.13 15.42
C ASP A 152 5.40 10.67 15.69
N ASP A 153 5.63 9.78 14.71
CA ASP A 153 5.27 8.37 14.84
C ASP A 153 6.18 7.70 15.88
N PRO A 154 5.64 7.22 17.03
CA PRO A 154 6.45 6.50 18.00
C PRO A 154 6.92 5.20 17.36
N THR A 155 8.23 5.03 17.26
CA THR A 155 8.86 3.96 16.47
C THR A 155 8.52 2.56 16.95
N ILE A 156 8.11 2.40 18.22
CA ILE A 156 7.62 1.14 18.80
C ILE A 156 6.61 1.45 19.91
N LEU A 157 5.36 1.01 19.76
CA LEU A 157 4.36 0.97 20.85
C LEU A 157 4.32 -0.44 21.43
N ASN A 158 4.59 -0.59 22.72
CA ASN A 158 4.50 -1.88 23.39
C ASN A 158 3.03 -2.29 23.58
N HIS A 159 2.75 -3.59 23.61
CA HIS A 159 1.38 -4.12 23.71
C HIS A 159 0.65 -3.62 24.97
N GLU A 160 1.38 -3.46 26.08
CA GLU A 160 0.84 -2.88 27.33
C GLU A 160 0.43 -1.41 27.17
N GLN A 161 1.19 -0.61 26.41
CA GLN A 161 0.87 0.80 26.17
C GLN A 161 -0.38 0.94 25.29
N ILE A 162 -0.51 0.06 24.28
CA ILE A 162 -1.70 0.01 23.41
C ILE A 162 -2.94 -0.36 24.22
N ASN A 163 -2.85 -1.38 25.08
CA ASN A 163 -3.98 -1.79 25.92
C ASN A 163 -4.40 -0.69 26.89
N ALA A 164 -3.45 -0.03 27.55
CA ALA A 164 -3.76 1.05 28.48
C ALA A 164 -4.37 2.29 27.79
N ILE A 165 -4.00 2.57 26.53
CA ILE A 165 -4.66 3.61 25.71
C ILE A 165 -6.09 3.18 25.36
N ASN A 166 -6.30 1.93 24.97
CA ASN A 166 -7.63 1.42 24.63
C ASN A 166 -8.57 1.45 25.84
N GLU A 167 -8.12 0.99 27.00
CA GLU A 167 -8.91 1.05 28.25
C GLU A 167 -9.29 2.50 28.59
N TRP A 168 -8.33 3.44 28.47
CA TRP A 168 -8.61 4.85 28.68
C TRP A 168 -9.65 5.40 27.68
N LEU A 169 -9.53 5.07 26.39
CA LEU A 169 -10.53 5.47 25.37
C LEU A 169 -11.93 4.92 25.70
N GLU A 170 -12.03 3.69 26.19
CA GLU A 170 -13.30 3.11 26.65
C GLU A 170 -13.88 3.85 27.87
N THR A 171 -13.04 4.32 28.80
CA THR A 171 -13.51 5.13 29.94
C THR A 171 -14.08 6.49 29.54
N LEU A 172 -13.57 7.09 28.46
CA LEU A 172 -14.09 8.35 27.92
C LEU A 172 -15.47 8.17 27.27
N ASP A 173 -15.68 7.06 26.57
CA ASP A 173 -16.96 6.73 25.92
C ASP A 173 -18.09 6.52 26.95
N GLN A 174 -17.79 5.80 28.05
CA GLN A 174 -18.74 5.57 29.13
C GLN A 174 -19.09 6.83 29.94
N GLY A 175 -18.23 7.86 29.92
CA GLY A 175 -18.47 9.13 30.60
C GLY A 175 -19.55 9.98 29.93
N ASP A 176 -19.77 9.82 28.62
CA ASP A 176 -20.73 10.59 27.83
C ASP A 176 -22.15 9.99 27.89
N GLU A 177 -22.28 8.65 28.00
CA GLU A 177 -23.59 8.00 28.21
C GLU A 177 -24.26 8.38 29.54
N ARG A 178 -23.48 8.69 30.59
CA ARG A 178 -24.03 9.14 31.88
C ARG A 178 -24.52 10.60 31.88
N ARG A 179 -24.23 11.37 30.84
CA ARG A 179 -24.62 12.78 30.71
C ARG A 179 -25.77 13.03 29.73
N ARG A 180 -26.28 12.00 29.06
CA ARG A 180 -27.48 12.07 28.21
C ARG A 180 -28.76 11.71 28.96
#